data_AF-A0ABD3X264-F1
#
_entry.id   AF-A0ABD3X264-F1
#
_cell.length_a   1.000
_cell.length_b   1.000
_cell.length_c   1.000
_cell.angle_alpha   90.00
_cell.angle_beta   90.00
_cell.angle_gamma   90.00
#
_symmetry.space_group_name_H-M   'P 1'
#
loop_
_entity.id
_entity.type
_entity.pdbx_description
1 polymer ?
#
loop_
_entity_poly.entity_id
_entity_poly.type
_entity_poly.pdbx_seq_one_letter_code
_entity_poly.pdbx_strand_id
1 'polypeptide(L)'
;MLSGAIRENCSSRKAIVPEGASLTVLKGAVQYGYDQSIIVYRVARYTYGVAVRGDFIDGVHPKEHLVVNDEGKRLCRNMFDPFLTQGTLVRYDQIVYEWKGCVPLEPKDEYVNIPIFASTVKDTKFTTNDCCFFLGNLRVTGLDMSIPRSQRRVDVTIRHKGTDLHVHATDTRSGRKLDAYIDLLDKADIVNLI
;
A
#
# COMPACT_ATOMS: atom_id res chain seq x y z
N MET A 1 1.91 46.52 -6.04
CA MET A 1 2.58 45.43 -6.77
C MET A 1 2.66 44.20 -5.87
N LEU A 2 2.41 42.99 -6.40
CA LEU A 2 2.32 41.73 -5.62
C LEU A 2 3.58 41.43 -4.76
N SER A 3 4.78 41.72 -5.29
CA SER A 3 6.05 41.51 -4.58
C SER A 3 6.23 42.38 -3.34
N GLY A 4 5.70 43.61 -3.36
CA GLY A 4 5.71 44.51 -2.20
C GLY A 4 4.81 43.98 -1.08
N ALA A 5 3.59 43.57 -1.42
CA ALA A 5 2.64 43.00 -0.48
C ALA A 5 3.16 41.71 0.19
N ILE A 6 3.86 40.84 -0.56
CA ILE A 6 4.48 39.63 0.01
C ILE A 6 5.57 39.98 1.02
N ARG A 7 6.40 41.00 0.74
CA ARG A 7 7.50 41.40 1.64
C ARG A 7 6.98 42.03 2.94
N GLU A 8 5.94 42.85 2.86
CA GLU A 8 5.31 43.47 4.02
C GLU A 8 4.67 42.43 4.95
N ASN A 9 3.91 41.48 4.37
CA ASN A 9 3.23 40.44 5.14
C ASN A 9 4.15 39.32 5.65
N CYS A 10 5.32 39.14 5.03
CA CYS A 10 6.32 38.14 5.44
C CYS A 10 7.59 38.79 6.00
N SER A 11 7.46 39.90 6.74
CA SER A 11 8.59 40.68 7.26
C SER A 11 9.60 39.90 8.12
N SER A 12 9.17 38.80 8.75
CA SER A 12 10.05 37.92 9.55
C SER A 12 10.73 36.80 8.73
N ARG A 13 10.55 36.75 7.40
CA ARG A 13 11.06 35.68 6.53
C ARG A 13 11.68 36.25 5.25
N LYS A 14 12.73 35.59 4.75
CA LYS A 14 13.35 35.95 3.46
C LYS A 14 12.54 35.33 2.32
N ALA A 15 11.95 36.17 1.47
CA ALA A 15 11.36 35.72 0.21
C ALA A 15 12.47 35.40 -0.81
N ILE A 16 12.50 34.16 -1.31
CA ILE A 16 13.40 33.73 -2.37
C ILE A 16 12.63 33.78 -3.69
N VAL A 17 13.07 34.63 -4.62
CA VAL A 17 12.51 34.70 -5.97
C VAL A 17 13.53 34.08 -6.92
N PRO A 18 13.27 32.89 -7.45
CA PRO A 18 14.21 32.24 -8.35
C PRO A 18 14.23 32.96 -9.70
N GLU A 19 15.37 32.90 -10.38
CA GLU A 19 15.54 33.47 -11.71
C GLU A 19 14.74 32.65 -12.74
N GLY A 20 13.73 33.27 -13.35
CA GLY A 20 12.78 32.60 -14.24
C GLY A 20 11.87 31.63 -13.48
N ALA A 21 10.79 32.15 -12.88
CA ALA A 21 9.85 31.35 -12.09
C ALA A 21 9.32 30.11 -12.85
N SER A 22 8.89 30.29 -14.09
CA SER A 22 8.39 29.18 -14.93
C SER A 22 9.47 28.14 -15.25
N LEU A 23 10.70 28.60 -15.52
CA LEU A 23 11.84 27.70 -15.79
C LEU A 23 12.24 26.92 -14.53
N THR A 24 12.12 27.52 -13.35
CA THR A 24 12.42 26.87 -12.08
C THR A 24 11.45 25.72 -11.79
N VAL A 25 10.15 25.92 -12.05
CA VAL A 25 9.15 24.85 -11.97
C VAL A 25 9.50 23.70 -12.92
N LEU A 26 9.84 24.02 -14.18
CA LEU A 26 10.22 23.02 -15.16
C LEU A 26 11.47 22.23 -14.74
N LYS A 27 12.52 22.91 -14.26
CA LYS A 27 13.75 22.27 -13.77
C LYS A 27 13.45 21.31 -12.61
N GLY A 28 12.62 21.72 -11.66
CA GLY A 28 12.20 20.87 -10.55
C GLY A 28 11.42 19.63 -11.02
N ALA A 29 10.51 19.79 -11.98
CA ALA A 29 9.77 18.67 -12.56
C ALA A 29 10.68 17.66 -13.27
N VAL A 30 11.66 18.15 -14.04
CA VAL A 30 12.65 17.28 -14.72
C VAL A 30 13.53 16.55 -13.71
N GLN A 31 14.01 17.24 -12.67
CA GLN A 31 14.79 16.61 -11.60
C GLN A 31 14.00 15.51 -10.90
N TYR A 32 12.74 15.78 -10.55
CA TYR A 32 11.88 14.78 -9.91
C TYR A 32 11.58 13.59 -10.82
N GLY A 33 11.32 13.83 -12.11
CA GLY A 33 11.09 12.76 -13.09
C GLY A 33 12.34 11.91 -13.35
N TYR A 34 13.53 12.51 -13.26
CA TYR A 34 14.80 11.80 -13.38
C TYR A 34 15.14 10.97 -12.14
N ASP A 35 14.97 11.54 -10.95
CA ASP A 35 15.24 10.88 -9.68
C ASP A 35 14.20 11.27 -8.63
N GLN A 36 13.24 10.37 -8.38
CA GLN A 36 12.21 10.59 -7.38
C GLN A 36 12.76 10.60 -5.94
N SER A 37 13.95 10.06 -5.70
CA SER A 37 14.57 10.01 -4.37
C SER A 37 15.01 11.39 -3.85
N ILE A 38 15.03 12.41 -4.73
CA ILE A 38 15.22 13.82 -4.34
C ILE A 38 14.17 14.28 -3.31
N ILE A 39 12.98 13.68 -3.32
CA ILE A 39 11.98 13.86 -2.27
C ILE A 39 12.18 12.75 -1.23
N VAL A 40 12.96 13.06 -0.20
CA VAL A 40 13.37 12.10 0.83
C VAL A 40 12.21 11.66 1.73
N TYR A 41 11.25 12.56 2.00
CA TYR A 41 10.11 12.26 2.87
C TYR A 41 8.80 12.72 2.25
N ARG A 42 7.74 11.94 2.50
CA ARG A 42 6.36 12.30 2.18
C ARG A 42 5.47 12.04 3.38
N VAL A 43 4.38 12.80 3.48
CA VAL A 43 3.34 12.56 4.47
C VAL A 43 2.25 11.71 3.82
N ALA A 44 1.93 10.56 4.42
CA ALA A 44 0.89 9.67 3.91
C ALA A 44 -0.47 10.38 3.90
N ARG A 45 -1.08 10.50 2.71
CA ARG A 45 -2.38 11.17 2.53
C ARG A 45 -3.56 10.38 3.11
N TYR A 46 -3.44 9.06 3.07
CA TYR A 46 -4.45 8.09 3.50
C TYR A 46 -3.81 7.06 4.43
N THR A 47 -4.65 6.28 5.10
CA THR A 47 -4.23 5.06 5.76
C THR A 47 -4.23 3.93 4.73
N TYR A 48 -3.10 3.31 4.49
CA TYR A 48 -2.93 2.20 3.57
C TYR A 48 -2.84 0.89 4.33
N GLY A 49 -3.47 -0.14 3.78
CA GLY A 49 -3.53 -1.45 4.41
C GLY A 49 -3.82 -2.55 3.39
N VAL A 50 -3.68 -3.79 3.84
CA VAL A 50 -4.06 -4.98 3.07
C VAL A 50 -5.36 -5.57 3.62
N ALA A 51 -6.13 -6.20 2.74
CA ALA A 51 -7.28 -6.99 3.16
C ALA A 51 -6.82 -8.36 3.66
N VAL A 52 -7.15 -8.70 4.90
CA VAL A 52 -6.77 -9.98 5.51
C VAL A 52 -7.99 -10.79 5.98
N ARG A 53 -7.77 -12.09 6.17
CA ARG A 53 -8.67 -12.95 6.94
C ARG A 53 -7.97 -13.34 8.23
N GLY A 54 -8.62 -13.07 9.37
CA GLY A 54 -8.12 -13.42 10.71
C GLY A 54 -9.11 -14.27 11.47
N ASP A 55 -8.78 -14.62 12.71
CA ASP A 55 -9.67 -15.40 13.58
C ASP A 55 -10.91 -14.58 13.96
N PHE A 56 -12.08 -15.20 13.92
CA PHE A 56 -13.31 -14.52 14.31
C PHE A 56 -13.45 -14.47 15.83
N ILE A 57 -13.66 -13.27 16.39
CA ILE A 57 -13.83 -13.07 17.83
C ILE A 57 -15.29 -12.67 18.08
N ASP A 58 -16.03 -13.53 18.79
CA ASP A 58 -17.41 -13.26 19.17
C ASP A 58 -17.52 -12.00 20.05
N GLY A 59 -18.53 -11.17 19.75
CA GLY A 59 -18.76 -9.90 20.45
C GLY A 59 -17.84 -8.75 20.02
N VAL A 60 -16.78 -9.03 19.26
CA VAL A 60 -15.87 -8.01 18.71
C VAL A 60 -16.09 -7.84 17.22
N HIS A 61 -16.12 -8.95 16.47
CA HIS A 61 -16.28 -8.90 15.01
C HIS A 61 -17.77 -8.94 14.61
N PRO A 62 -18.19 -8.12 13.63
CA PRO A 62 -19.54 -8.17 13.10
C PRO A 62 -19.83 -9.50 12.39
N LYS A 63 -21.02 -10.08 12.60
CA LYS A 63 -21.37 -11.42 12.11
C LYS A 63 -21.44 -11.51 10.58
N GLU A 64 -21.68 -10.40 9.88
CA GLU A 64 -21.65 -10.30 8.42
C GLU A 64 -20.28 -10.59 7.80
N HIS A 65 -19.22 -10.49 8.61
CA HIS A 65 -17.84 -10.83 8.22
C HIS A 65 -17.43 -12.24 8.65
N LEU A 66 -18.29 -12.99 9.36
CA LEU A 66 -18.01 -14.38 9.72
C LEU A 66 -18.01 -15.28 8.48
N VAL A 67 -16.95 -16.05 8.31
CA VAL A 67 -16.87 -17.17 7.39
C VAL A 67 -16.31 -18.39 8.10
N VAL A 68 -16.67 -19.59 7.66
CA VAL A 68 -16.12 -20.85 8.17
C VAL A 68 -15.34 -21.47 7.03
N ASN A 69 -14.06 -21.80 7.27
CA ASN A 69 -13.23 -22.46 6.26
C ASN A 69 -13.49 -23.98 6.22
N ASP A 70 -12.85 -24.67 5.26
CA ASP A 70 -12.97 -26.12 5.08
C ASP A 70 -12.54 -26.95 6.31
N GLU A 71 -11.73 -26.39 7.20
CA GLU A 71 -11.27 -27.01 8.44
C GLU A 71 -12.24 -26.76 9.63
N GLY A 72 -13.38 -26.09 9.39
CA GLY A 72 -14.35 -25.72 10.42
C GLY A 72 -13.93 -24.50 11.27
N LYS A 73 -12.84 -23.83 10.93
CA LYS A 73 -12.34 -22.65 11.65
C LYS A 73 -13.18 -21.42 11.28
N ARG A 74 -13.61 -20.70 12.31
CA ARG A 74 -14.34 -19.43 12.20
C ARG A 74 -13.36 -18.28 11.96
N LEU A 75 -13.49 -17.62 10.82
CA LEU A 75 -12.63 -16.53 10.37
C LEU A 75 -13.46 -15.26 10.14
N CYS A 76 -12.80 -14.12 10.25
CA CYS A 76 -13.34 -12.81 9.92
C CYS A 76 -12.74 -12.33 8.60
N ARG A 77 -13.58 -12.13 7.57
CA ARG A 77 -13.14 -11.62 6.27
C ARG A 77 -13.15 -10.11 6.21
N ASN A 78 -12.43 -9.55 5.23
CA ASN A 78 -12.40 -8.11 4.94
C ASN A 78 -11.83 -7.27 6.08
N MET A 79 -11.02 -7.86 6.97
CA MET A 79 -10.29 -7.10 7.97
C MET A 79 -9.27 -6.20 7.27
N PHE A 80 -9.15 -4.96 7.75
CA PHE A 80 -8.17 -4.00 7.27
C PHE A 80 -6.93 -4.08 8.16
N ASP A 81 -5.79 -4.52 7.59
CA ASP A 81 -4.50 -4.56 8.27
C ASP A 81 -3.65 -3.34 7.83
N PRO A 82 -3.57 -2.27 8.64
CA PRO A 82 -2.89 -1.03 8.26
C PRO A 82 -1.37 -1.18 8.31
N PHE A 83 -0.68 -0.72 7.26
CA PHE A 83 0.78 -0.68 7.23
C PHE A 83 1.37 0.73 7.12
N LEU A 84 0.57 1.71 6.71
CA LEU A 84 0.98 3.12 6.68
C LEU A 84 -0.22 4.00 7.04
N THR A 85 -0.17 4.68 8.19
CA THR A 85 -1.30 5.49 8.67
C THR A 85 -1.29 6.91 8.09
N GLN A 86 -2.47 7.47 7.83
CA GLN A 86 -2.61 8.86 7.40
C GLN A 86 -1.86 9.82 8.35
N GLY A 87 -1.08 10.73 7.76
CA GLY A 87 -0.27 11.71 8.47
C GLY A 87 1.12 11.21 8.88
N THR A 88 1.44 9.93 8.66
CA THR A 88 2.78 9.41 8.92
C THR A 88 3.78 9.99 7.93
N LEU A 89 4.90 10.50 8.44
CA LEU A 89 6.05 10.89 7.64
C LEU A 89 6.83 9.62 7.26
N VAL A 90 6.86 9.29 5.98
CA VAL A 90 7.52 8.10 5.42
C VAL A 90 8.73 8.51 4.59
N ARG A 91 9.84 7.79 4.76
CA ARG A 91 11.07 8.01 3.99
C ARG A 91 11.00 7.28 2.64
N TYR A 92 11.65 7.84 1.63
CA TYR A 92 11.86 7.16 0.34
C TYR A 92 12.54 5.80 0.55
N ASP A 93 12.00 4.77 -0.12
CA ASP A 93 12.41 3.36 -0.06
C ASP A 93 12.32 2.69 1.33
N GLN A 94 11.54 3.29 2.25
CA GLN A 94 11.25 2.67 3.54
C GLN A 94 10.35 1.44 3.37
N ILE A 95 10.72 0.33 4.01
CA ILE A 95 9.81 -0.81 4.20
C ILE A 95 8.69 -0.38 5.13
N VAL A 96 7.46 -0.45 4.64
CA VAL A 96 6.25 -0.10 5.40
C VAL A 96 5.44 -1.33 5.80
N TYR A 97 5.63 -2.46 5.13
CA TYR A 97 4.92 -3.71 5.45
C TYR A 97 5.79 -4.93 5.19
N GLU A 98 5.65 -5.93 6.06
CA GLU A 98 6.22 -7.26 5.88
C GLU A 98 5.21 -8.32 6.32
N TRP A 99 4.89 -9.25 5.42
CA TRP A 99 4.07 -10.42 5.72
C TRP A 99 4.86 -11.67 5.36
N LYS A 100 5.20 -12.46 6.37
CA LYS A 100 5.94 -13.72 6.20
C LYS A 100 5.00 -14.91 6.12
N GLY A 101 5.23 -15.77 5.13
CA GLY A 101 4.55 -17.05 4.96
C GLY A 101 3.04 -16.97 4.80
N CYS A 102 2.52 -15.99 4.07
CA CYS A 102 1.11 -16.01 3.69
C CYS A 102 0.84 -17.19 2.75
N VAL A 103 -0.36 -17.77 2.84
CA VAL A 103 -0.76 -18.98 2.11
C VAL A 103 -2.07 -18.73 1.37
N PRO A 104 -2.40 -19.53 0.35
CA PRO A 104 -3.70 -19.45 -0.31
C PRO A 104 -4.85 -19.59 0.70
N LEU A 105 -5.94 -18.87 0.44
CA LEU A 105 -7.09 -18.83 1.34
C LEU A 105 -7.75 -20.20 1.40
N GLU A 106 -8.01 -20.80 0.24
CA GLU A 106 -8.59 -22.14 0.12
C GLU A 106 -7.58 -23.16 -0.42
N PRO A 107 -7.73 -24.47 -0.14
CA PRO A 107 -6.83 -25.51 -0.64
C PRO A 107 -6.75 -25.61 -2.18
N LYS A 108 -7.85 -25.26 -2.85
CA LYS A 108 -7.96 -25.25 -4.32
C LYS A 108 -7.36 -24.00 -4.97
N ASP A 109 -7.04 -22.97 -4.20
CA ASP A 109 -6.51 -21.73 -4.77
C ASP A 109 -5.07 -21.95 -5.25
N GLU A 110 -4.85 -21.68 -6.53
CA GLU A 110 -3.54 -21.75 -7.20
C GLU A 110 -2.73 -20.45 -7.07
N TYR A 111 -3.24 -19.52 -6.26
CA TYR A 111 -2.69 -18.19 -6.10
C TYR A 111 -2.83 -17.66 -4.67
N VAL A 112 -1.98 -16.70 -4.31
CA VAL A 112 -2.17 -15.82 -3.16
C VAL A 112 -2.56 -14.44 -3.67
N ASN A 113 -3.67 -13.90 -3.17
CA ASN A 113 -4.08 -12.51 -3.41
C ASN A 113 -3.69 -11.64 -2.22
N ILE A 114 -3.15 -10.46 -2.52
CA ILE A 114 -2.83 -9.41 -1.53
C ILE A 114 -3.55 -8.14 -2.01
N PRO A 115 -4.84 -7.98 -1.62
CA PRO A 115 -5.61 -6.80 -1.97
C PRO A 115 -5.14 -5.61 -1.13
N ILE A 116 -4.80 -4.51 -1.77
CA ILE A 116 -4.32 -3.29 -1.13
C ILE A 116 -5.41 -2.22 -1.22
N PHE A 117 -5.65 -1.56 -0.10
CA PHE A 117 -6.68 -0.55 0.09
C PHE A 117 -6.08 0.72 0.68
N ALA A 118 -6.74 1.84 0.41
CA ALA A 118 -6.57 3.08 1.13
C ALA A 118 -7.84 3.43 1.90
N SER A 119 -7.69 4.20 2.96
CA SER A 119 -8.78 4.73 3.77
C SER A 119 -8.57 6.20 4.10
N THR A 120 -9.67 6.96 4.08
CA THR A 120 -9.69 8.38 4.47
C THR A 120 -9.60 8.61 5.98
N VAL A 121 -9.68 7.54 6.79
CA VAL A 121 -9.61 7.62 8.25
C VAL A 121 -8.45 6.79 8.82
N LYS A 122 -7.95 7.19 10.00
CA LYS A 122 -6.82 6.54 10.67
C LYS A 122 -7.16 5.14 11.20
N ASP A 123 -8.27 5.00 11.90
CA ASP A 123 -8.64 3.77 12.59
C ASP A 123 -9.65 2.94 11.80
N THR A 124 -9.22 2.42 10.66
CA THR A 124 -10.09 1.59 9.80
C THR A 124 -10.00 0.13 10.21
N LYS A 125 -11.15 -0.52 10.43
CA LYS A 125 -11.21 -1.93 10.84
C LYS A 125 -11.55 -2.89 9.70
N PHE A 126 -12.37 -2.46 8.74
CA PHE A 126 -12.84 -3.30 7.65
C PHE A 126 -12.70 -2.60 6.31
N THR A 127 -12.33 -3.36 5.27
CA THR A 127 -12.19 -2.85 3.90
C THR A 127 -13.53 -2.58 3.22
N THR A 128 -14.63 -3.03 3.82
CA THR A 128 -16.01 -2.77 3.36
C THR A 128 -16.57 -1.45 3.90
N ASN A 129 -15.84 -0.74 4.76
CA ASN A 129 -16.27 0.57 5.22
C ASN A 129 -16.27 1.58 4.06
N ASP A 130 -17.22 2.51 4.04
CA ASP A 130 -17.34 3.53 2.97
C ASP A 130 -16.11 4.46 2.87
N CYS A 131 -15.29 4.54 3.92
CA CYS A 131 -14.04 5.27 3.92
C CYS A 131 -12.92 4.57 3.15
N CYS A 132 -13.09 3.28 2.82
CA CYS A 132 -12.12 2.47 2.10
C CYS A 132 -12.35 2.51 0.59
N PHE A 133 -11.24 2.51 -0.15
CA PHE A 133 -11.25 2.29 -1.59
C PHE A 133 -10.08 1.40 -1.99
N PHE A 134 -10.37 0.52 -2.94
CA PHE A 134 -9.42 -0.44 -3.47
C PHE A 134 -8.37 0.28 -4.34
N LEU A 135 -7.10 -0.07 -4.12
CA LEU A 135 -5.98 0.46 -4.91
C LEU A 135 -5.44 -0.57 -5.90
N GLY A 136 -5.58 -1.87 -5.61
CA GLY A 136 -5.00 -2.90 -6.46
C GLY A 136 -4.87 -4.22 -5.73
N ASN A 137 -4.55 -5.27 -6.49
CA ASN A 137 -4.37 -6.60 -5.93
C ASN A 137 -3.12 -7.23 -6.52
N LEU A 138 -2.15 -7.55 -5.67
CA LEU A 138 -1.05 -8.39 -6.09
C LEU A 138 -1.52 -9.85 -6.07
N ARG A 139 -1.41 -10.53 -7.22
CA ARG A 139 -1.71 -11.96 -7.34
C ARG A 139 -0.42 -12.72 -7.61
N VAL A 140 -0.05 -13.63 -6.71
CA VAL A 140 1.09 -14.53 -6.87
C VAL A 140 0.56 -15.88 -7.34
N THR A 141 0.82 -16.22 -8.60
CA THR A 141 0.35 -17.43 -9.28
C THR A 141 1.43 -18.51 -9.34
N GLY A 142 1.13 -19.68 -9.93
CA GLY A 142 2.13 -20.71 -10.23
C GLY A 142 2.70 -21.37 -8.98
N LEU A 143 1.88 -21.47 -7.93
CA LEU A 143 2.20 -22.19 -6.72
C LEU A 143 2.17 -23.70 -7.00
N ASP A 144 3.04 -24.45 -6.34
CA ASP A 144 3.05 -25.91 -6.47
C ASP A 144 1.79 -26.52 -5.82
N MET A 145 0.88 -27.02 -6.66
CA MET A 145 -0.36 -27.64 -6.20
C MET A 145 -0.18 -29.06 -5.68
N SER A 146 0.97 -29.70 -5.92
CA SER A 146 1.27 -31.06 -5.45
C SER A 146 1.58 -31.11 -3.95
N ILE A 147 1.89 -29.96 -3.34
CA ILE A 147 2.21 -29.85 -1.91
C ILE A 147 1.03 -29.36 -1.06
N PRO A 148 1.04 -29.60 0.26
CA PRO A 148 0.00 -29.08 1.16
C PRO A 148 -0.09 -27.55 1.15
N ARG A 149 -1.31 -27.01 1.29
CA ARG A 149 -1.59 -25.55 1.34
C ARG A 149 -0.69 -24.80 2.32
N SER A 150 -0.43 -25.37 3.50
CA SER A 150 0.40 -24.79 4.57
C SER A 150 1.88 -24.59 4.17
N GLN A 151 2.32 -25.24 3.10
CA GLN A 151 3.68 -25.16 2.55
C GLN A 151 3.78 -24.26 1.30
N ARG A 152 2.66 -23.82 0.72
CA ARG A 152 2.59 -22.88 -0.41
C ARG A 152 2.74 -21.44 0.11
N ARG A 153 3.90 -21.15 0.70
CA ARG A 153 4.15 -19.93 1.47
C ARG A 153 4.77 -18.85 0.60
N VAL A 154 4.20 -17.66 0.68
CA VAL A 154 4.67 -16.45 0.02
C VAL A 154 5.09 -15.43 1.08
N ASP A 155 6.26 -14.82 0.90
CA ASP A 155 6.70 -13.67 1.68
C ASP A 155 6.42 -12.40 0.88
N VAL A 156 5.89 -11.37 1.55
CA VAL A 156 5.55 -10.08 0.94
C VAL A 156 6.24 -8.95 1.68
N THR A 157 6.83 -8.02 0.95
CA THR A 157 7.41 -6.78 1.48
C THR A 157 6.89 -5.61 0.66
N ILE A 158 6.37 -4.58 1.32
CA ILE A 158 5.94 -3.34 0.66
C ILE A 158 6.89 -2.21 1.06
N ARG A 159 7.37 -1.47 0.05
CA ARG A 159 8.21 -0.29 0.21
C ARG A 159 7.52 0.93 -0.38
N HIS A 160 7.66 2.08 0.27
CA HIS A 160 7.16 3.34 -0.27
C HIS A 160 8.25 4.01 -1.13
N LYS A 161 8.04 4.08 -2.45
CA LYS A 161 8.99 4.65 -3.42
C LYS A 161 8.35 5.79 -4.20
N GLY A 162 8.68 7.02 -3.81
CA GLY A 162 8.19 8.21 -4.51
C GLY A 162 6.67 8.35 -4.40
N THR A 163 5.97 8.10 -5.49
CA THR A 163 4.50 8.16 -5.60
C THR A 163 3.85 6.78 -5.60
N ASP A 164 4.64 5.73 -5.45
CA ASP A 164 4.22 4.35 -5.64
C ASP A 164 4.51 3.50 -4.40
N LEU A 165 3.70 2.46 -4.22
CA LEU A 165 4.05 1.31 -3.38
C LEU A 165 4.74 0.27 -4.25
N HIS A 166 5.98 -0.04 -3.93
CA HIS A 166 6.72 -1.14 -4.52
C HIS A 166 6.50 -2.40 -3.68
N VAL A 167 5.75 -3.34 -4.24
CA VAL A 167 5.39 -4.60 -3.59
C VAL A 167 6.28 -5.71 -4.14
N HIS A 168 7.03 -6.36 -3.27
CA HIS A 168 7.85 -7.51 -3.57
C HIS A 168 7.22 -8.76 -2.96
N ALA A 169 7.00 -9.80 -3.74
CA ALA A 169 6.58 -11.10 -3.26
C ALA A 169 7.59 -12.19 -3.65
N THR A 170 7.80 -13.16 -2.76
CA THR A 170 8.69 -14.29 -2.98
C THR A 170 7.98 -15.58 -2.59
N ASP A 171 7.82 -16.52 -3.52
CA ASP A 171 7.48 -17.89 -3.17
C ASP A 171 8.68 -18.52 -2.45
N THR A 172 8.48 -18.84 -1.18
CA THR A 172 9.54 -19.35 -0.30
C THR A 172 10.08 -20.72 -0.72
N ARG A 173 9.33 -21.48 -1.54
CA ARG A 173 9.75 -22.80 -2.01
C ARG A 173 10.57 -22.71 -3.28
N SER A 174 10.00 -22.12 -4.33
CA SER A 174 10.65 -22.02 -5.64
C SER A 174 11.72 -20.92 -5.68
N GLY A 175 11.67 -19.95 -4.75
CA GLY A 175 12.47 -18.74 -4.80
C GLY A 175 12.04 -17.75 -5.88
N ARG A 176 10.93 -18.02 -6.59
CA ARG A 176 10.37 -17.13 -7.60
C ARG A 176 9.99 -15.81 -6.94
N LYS A 177 10.42 -14.71 -7.56
CA LYS A 177 10.15 -13.35 -7.12
C LYS A 177 9.19 -12.67 -8.08
N LEU A 178 8.36 -11.81 -7.54
CA LEU A 178 7.43 -10.97 -8.27
C LEU A 178 7.49 -9.55 -7.71
N ASP A 179 7.58 -8.56 -8.59
CA ASP A 179 7.59 -7.15 -8.24
C ASP A 179 6.39 -6.47 -8.88
N ALA A 180 5.76 -5.56 -8.14
CA ALA A 180 4.61 -4.78 -8.56
C ALA A 180 4.72 -3.34 -8.07
N TYR A 181 4.11 -2.43 -8.83
CA TYR A 181 4.01 -1.02 -8.46
C TYR A 181 2.53 -0.65 -8.40
N ILE A 182 2.15 0.02 -7.31
CA ILE A 182 0.80 0.56 -7.13
C ILE A 182 0.92 2.06 -6.96
N ASP A 183 0.35 2.79 -7.90
CA ASP A 183 0.30 4.24 -7.87
C ASP A 183 -0.61 4.72 -6.71
N LEU A 184 -0.10 5.67 -5.92
CA LEU A 184 -0.84 6.30 -4.83
C LEU A 184 -1.53 7.61 -5.24
N LEU A 185 -1.29 8.09 -6.46
CA LEU A 185 -1.86 9.33 -7.01
C LEU A 185 -3.21 9.11 -7.68
N ASP A 186 -3.36 8.01 -8.42
CA ASP A 186 -4.57 7.67 -9.16
C ASP A 186 -5.34 6.50 -8.50
N LYS A 187 -6.62 6.35 -8.84
CA LYS A 187 -7.36 5.13 -8.52
C LYS A 187 -6.80 4.03 -9.42
N ALA A 188 -5.94 3.18 -8.88
CA ALA A 188 -5.30 2.15 -9.69
C ALA A 188 -6.27 1.05 -10.16
N ASP A 189 -6.10 0.64 -11.43
CA ASP A 189 -6.76 -0.49 -12.07
C ASP A 189 -6.15 -1.82 -11.58
N ILE A 190 -6.87 -2.93 -11.84
CA ILE A 190 -6.44 -4.28 -11.46
C ILE A 190 -5.10 -4.62 -12.13
N VAL A 191 -4.01 -4.58 -11.36
CA VAL A 191 -2.70 -5.06 -11.80
C VAL A 191 -2.68 -6.59 -11.72
N ASN A 192 -3.08 -7.26 -12.81
CA ASN A 192 -2.87 -8.69 -12.97
C ASN A 192 -1.40 -8.93 -13.32
N LEU A 193 -0.62 -9.48 -12.39
CA LEU A 193 0.74 -9.93 -12.67
C LEU A 193 0.75 -11.45 -12.86
N ILE A 194 1.44 -11.87 -13.93
CA ILE A 194 1.47 -13.24 -14.45
C ILE A 194 2.43 -14.11 -13.65
#